data_AF-A0A943G6Z4-F1
#
_entry.id   AF-A0A943G6Z4-F1
#
_cell.length_a   1.000
_cell.length_b   1.000
_cell.length_c   1.000
_cell.angle_alpha   90.00
_cell.angle_beta   90.00
_cell.angle_gamma   90.00
#
_symmetry.space_group_name_H-M   'P 1'
#
loop_
_entity.id
_entity.type
_entity.pdbx_description
1 polymer ?
#
loop_
_entity_poly.entity_id
_entity_poly.type
_entity_poly.pdbx_seq_one_letter_code
_entity_poly.pdbx_strand_id
1 'polypeptide(L)'
;MDSVVKIRILGTEFLVLSTDGEDRAKKVAAAVDLKTKEIMVDDPGAPTTKIALIAAMDFCEAEMKYHRIATKLKKRLLRDEAEIARLSRGNVEEEYLEEITELEEKLAGKDRELRKKEEEISILREDLKMTETYRLSLSEREKEIESLTRINAELDEALKRAEKRISEIESADVGLDDDLENFADFDDPDLGEGEEGLLRREKKVAEKQDLDDSPIGVDNADNGGENEKEDNDESDDDIIIPGYLDDPEEGSQIPRNEDYENDPIENPFGLDFNG
;
A
#
# COMPACT_ATOMS: atom_id res chain seq x y z
N MET A 1 -11.93 63.38 12.74
CA MET A 1 -11.86 64.85 12.74
C MET A 1 -12.97 65.32 13.63
N ASP A 2 -12.64 66.09 14.67
CA ASP A 2 -13.64 66.56 15.60
C ASP A 2 -14.50 67.62 14.91
N SER A 3 -15.81 67.47 15.00
CA SER A 3 -16.77 68.35 14.33
C SER A 3 -17.67 68.99 15.37
N VAL A 4 -17.93 70.29 15.22
CA VAL A 4 -18.92 70.99 16.04
C VAL A 4 -20.29 70.73 15.43
N VAL A 5 -21.13 70.01 16.16
CA VAL A 5 -22.45 69.58 15.72
C VAL A 5 -23.52 70.34 16.50
N LYS A 6 -24.52 70.84 15.78
CA LYS A 6 -25.69 71.48 16.38
C LYS A 6 -26.75 70.41 16.67
N ILE A 7 -27.12 70.26 17.94
CA ILE A 7 -28.13 69.31 18.43
C ILE A 7 -29.25 70.03 19.17
N ARG A 8 -30.40 69.36 19.36
CA ARG A 8 -31.55 69.90 20.10
C ARG A 8 -32.03 68.89 21.13
N ILE A 9 -32.17 69.32 22.38
CA ILE A 9 -32.66 68.52 23.51
C ILE A 9 -33.69 69.38 24.26
N LEU A 10 -34.88 68.82 24.50
CA LEU A 10 -36.03 69.51 25.13
C LEU A 10 -36.33 70.87 24.51
N GLY A 11 -36.23 70.97 23.18
CA GLY A 11 -36.46 72.21 22.43
C GLY A 11 -35.32 73.25 22.52
N THR A 12 -34.27 73.00 23.32
CA THR A 12 -33.10 73.86 23.46
C THR A 12 -31.99 73.41 22.52
N GLU A 13 -31.36 74.35 21.82
CA GLU A 13 -30.26 74.06 20.88
C GLU A 13 -28.90 74.14 21.57
N PHE A 14 -28.05 73.14 21.34
CA PHE A 14 -26.69 73.06 21.87
C PHE A 14 -25.69 72.86 20.73
N LEU A 15 -24.49 73.40 20.91
CA LEU A 15 -23.33 73.11 20.07
C LEU A 15 -22.41 72.16 20.85
N VAL A 16 -22.21 70.96 20.31
CA VAL A 16 -21.38 69.93 20.96
C VAL A 16 -20.25 69.51 20.04
N LEU A 17 -19.11 69.18 20.65
CA LEU A 17 -17.98 68.59 19.93
C LEU A 17 -18.24 67.08 19.80
N SER A 18 -18.20 66.57 18.57
CA SER A 18 -18.33 65.13 18.31
C SER A 18 -17.11 64.59 17.57
N THR A 19 -16.53 63.54 18.14
CA THR A 19 -15.45 62.73 17.55
C THR A 19 -15.96 61.68 16.57
N ASP A 20 -17.24 61.30 16.71
CA ASP A 20 -17.83 60.14 16.03
C ASP A 20 -18.76 60.53 14.88
N GLY A 21 -18.78 61.81 14.52
CA GLY A 21 -19.56 62.37 13.43
C GLY A 21 -20.96 62.86 13.81
N GLU A 22 -21.54 63.65 12.91
CA GLU A 22 -22.83 64.33 13.09
C GLU A 22 -24.00 63.36 13.31
N ASP A 23 -24.05 62.25 12.59
CA ASP A 23 -25.14 61.27 12.68
C ASP A 23 -25.22 60.61 14.06
N ARG A 24 -24.07 60.22 14.62
CA ARG A 24 -24.02 59.62 15.96
C ARG A 24 -24.40 60.64 17.02
N ALA A 25 -23.90 61.88 16.91
CA ALA A 25 -24.24 62.97 17.84
C ALA A 25 -25.75 63.27 17.85
N LYS A 26 -26.40 63.30 16.68
CA LYS A 26 -27.86 63.48 16.58
C LYS A 26 -28.64 62.31 17.17
N LYS A 27 -28.20 61.06 16.95
CA LYS A 27 -28.82 59.87 17.57
C LYS A 27 -28.71 59.90 19.10
N VAL A 28 -27.55 60.27 19.64
CA VAL A 28 -27.35 60.43 21.09
C VAL A 28 -28.27 61.53 21.63
N ALA A 29 -28.35 62.69 20.95
CA ALA A 29 -29.25 63.76 21.36
C ALA A 29 -30.72 63.32 21.38
N ALA A 30 -31.17 62.54 20.38
CA ALA A 30 -32.52 61.98 20.34
C ALA A 30 -32.78 60.99 21.49
N ALA A 31 -31.81 60.15 21.83
CA ALA A 31 -31.92 59.24 22.98
C ALA A 31 -31.99 59.99 24.31
N VAL A 32 -31.18 61.05 24.49
CA VAL A 32 -31.25 61.92 25.67
C VAL A 32 -32.58 62.66 25.74
N ASP A 33 -33.09 63.17 24.62
CA ASP A 33 -34.38 63.84 24.54
C ASP A 33 -35.54 62.90 24.89
N LEU A 34 -35.49 61.65 24.42
CA LEU A 34 -36.48 60.63 24.77
C LEU A 34 -36.42 60.29 26.27
N LYS A 35 -35.22 60.06 26.82
CA LYS A 35 -35.03 59.69 28.22
C LYS A 35 -35.46 60.79 29.17
N THR A 36 -35.13 62.04 28.85
CA THR A 36 -35.56 63.19 29.65
C THR A 36 -37.08 63.38 29.60
N LYS A 37 -37.73 63.15 28.45
CA LYS A 37 -39.20 63.15 28.36
C LYS A 37 -39.84 62.03 29.18
N GLU A 38 -39.28 60.82 29.17
CA GLU A 38 -39.74 59.70 29.99
C GLU A 38 -39.74 60.07 31.48
N ILE A 39 -38.61 60.59 31.99
CA ILE A 39 -38.48 61.00 33.39
C ILE A 39 -39.43 62.17 33.73
N MET A 40 -39.69 63.07 32.78
CA MET A 40 -40.66 64.17 32.96
C MET A 40 -42.11 63.68 33.06
N VAL A 41 -42.46 62.51 32.50
CA VAL A 41 -43.79 61.92 32.69
C VAL A 41 -43.97 61.48 34.14
N ASP A 42 -42.91 60.96 34.77
CA ASP A 42 -42.93 60.48 36.15
C ASP A 42 -42.88 61.62 37.19
N ASP A 43 -42.20 62.73 36.89
CA ASP A 43 -42.14 63.94 37.75
C ASP A 43 -42.33 65.24 36.93
N PRO A 44 -43.58 65.60 36.55
CA PRO A 44 -43.86 66.74 35.67
C PRO A 44 -43.53 68.11 36.27
N GLY A 45 -43.41 68.19 37.60
CA GLY A 45 -43.12 69.43 38.34
C GLY A 45 -41.63 69.67 38.58
N ALA A 46 -40.77 68.72 38.21
CA ALA A 46 -39.33 68.84 38.44
C ALA A 46 -38.68 69.93 37.58
N PRO A 47 -37.70 70.68 38.14
CA PRO A 47 -36.83 71.53 37.33
C PRO A 47 -36.10 70.72 36.25
N THR A 48 -35.98 71.27 35.04
CA THR A 48 -35.29 70.61 33.91
C THR A 48 -33.87 70.17 34.24
N THR A 49 -33.16 70.91 35.09
CA THR A 49 -31.83 70.53 35.58
C THR A 49 -31.85 69.24 36.38
N LYS A 50 -32.87 69.03 37.24
CA LYS A 50 -33.03 67.79 38.00
C LYS A 50 -33.28 66.61 37.06
N ILE A 51 -34.17 66.78 36.10
CA ILE A 51 -34.47 65.76 35.06
C ILE A 51 -33.19 65.38 34.28
N ALA A 52 -32.43 66.39 33.82
CA ALA A 52 -31.20 66.17 33.07
C ALA A 52 -30.15 65.43 33.91
N LEU A 53 -30.04 65.72 35.20
CA LEU A 53 -29.15 65.01 36.11
C LEU A 53 -29.56 63.54 36.31
N ILE A 54 -30.86 63.27 36.48
CA ILE A 54 -31.38 61.90 36.59
C ILE A 54 -31.08 61.13 35.29
N ALA A 55 -31.40 61.71 34.13
CA ALA A 55 -31.10 61.09 32.84
C ALA A 55 -29.61 60.78 32.67
N ALA A 56 -28.74 61.71 33.07
CA ALA A 56 -27.29 61.49 33.03
C ALA A 56 -26.84 60.35 33.95
N MET A 57 -27.42 60.25 35.15
CA MET A 57 -27.15 59.15 36.08
C MET A 57 -27.59 57.80 35.51
N ASP A 58 -28.78 57.72 34.91
CA ASP A 58 -29.29 56.49 34.28
C ASP A 58 -28.37 56.02 33.14
N PHE A 59 -27.88 56.94 32.30
CA PHE A 59 -26.94 56.61 31.24
C PHE A 59 -25.58 56.14 31.78
N CYS A 60 -25.08 56.76 32.85
CA CYS A 60 -23.84 56.32 33.50
C CYS A 60 -23.97 54.92 34.12
N GLU A 61 -25.11 54.63 34.76
CA GLU A 61 -25.37 53.31 35.32
C GLU A 61 -25.45 52.23 34.23
N ALA A 62 -26.17 52.52 33.15
CA ALA A 62 -26.25 51.65 31.99
C ALA A 62 -24.87 51.40 31.37
N GLU A 63 -24.06 52.44 31.17
CA GLU A 63 -22.70 52.34 30.64
C GLU A 63 -21.83 51.42 31.51
N MET A 64 -21.83 51.61 32.83
CA MET A 64 -21.08 50.75 33.74
C MET A 64 -21.54 49.28 33.69
N LYS A 65 -22.86 49.04 33.59
CA LYS A 65 -23.42 47.69 33.46
C LYS A 65 -22.95 47.03 32.16
N TYR A 66 -23.07 47.72 31.03
CA TYR A 66 -22.63 47.20 29.73
C TYR A 66 -21.12 47.00 29.67
N HIS A 67 -20.33 47.91 30.26
CA HIS A 67 -18.88 47.78 30.33
C HIS A 67 -18.45 46.50 31.08
N ARG A 68 -19.10 46.19 32.21
CA ARG A 68 -18.85 44.95 32.96
C ARG A 68 -19.18 43.71 32.15
N ILE A 69 -20.31 43.71 31.43
CA ILE A 69 -20.73 42.60 30.57
C ILE A 69 -19.74 42.41 29.42
N ALA A 70 -19.40 43.49 28.71
CA ALA A 70 -18.45 43.48 27.59
C ALA A 70 -17.08 42.95 28.04
N THR A 71 -16.62 43.35 29.23
CA THR A 71 -15.36 42.86 29.79
C THR A 71 -15.41 41.36 30.11
N LYS A 72 -16.52 40.86 30.68
CA LYS A 72 -16.71 39.42 30.94
C LYS A 72 -16.74 38.62 29.64
N LEU A 73 -17.47 39.10 28.63
CA LEU A 73 -17.54 38.46 27.31
C LEU A 73 -16.18 38.43 26.63
N LYS A 74 -15.44 39.54 26.64
CA LYS A 74 -14.07 39.59 26.09
C LYS A 74 -13.14 38.57 26.75
N LYS A 75 -13.25 38.38 28.07
CA LYS A 75 -12.47 37.35 28.80
C LYS A 75 -12.90 35.92 28.48
N ARG A 76 -14.18 35.68 28.16
CA ARG A 76 -14.65 34.37 27.70
C ARG A 76 -14.14 34.10 26.29
N LEU A 77 -14.34 35.03 25.36
CA LEU A 77 -13.86 34.93 24.00
C LEU A 77 -12.35 34.63 23.92
N LEU A 78 -11.52 35.35 24.68
CA LEU A 78 -10.08 35.09 24.75
C LEU A 78 -9.72 33.70 25.28
N ARG A 79 -10.51 33.15 26.21
CA ARG A 79 -10.30 31.79 26.73
C ARG A 79 -10.69 30.76 25.68
N ASP A 80 -11.85 30.94 25.05
CA ASP A 80 -12.36 30.03 24.03
C ASP A 80 -11.42 30.01 22.82
N GLU A 81 -10.90 31.17 22.38
CA GLU A 81 -9.88 31.27 21.32
C GLU A 81 -8.60 30.52 21.69
N ALA A 82 -8.13 30.62 22.94
CA ALA A 82 -6.96 29.90 23.41
C ALA A 82 -7.19 28.38 23.47
N GLU A 83 -8.40 27.95 23.85
CA GLU A 83 -8.79 26.54 23.87
C GLU A 83 -8.90 25.95 22.46
N ILE A 84 -9.52 26.68 21.53
CA ILE A 84 -9.55 26.32 20.11
C ILE A 84 -8.14 26.20 19.55
N ALA A 85 -7.26 27.16 19.85
CA ALA A 85 -5.87 27.12 19.41
C ALA A 85 -5.10 25.91 19.99
N ARG A 86 -5.42 25.48 21.22
CA ARG A 86 -4.86 24.27 21.83
C ARG A 86 -5.36 23.01 21.13
N LEU A 87 -6.68 22.89 20.96
CA LEU A 87 -7.30 21.71 20.33
C LEU A 87 -6.90 21.57 18.86
N SER A 88 -6.76 22.68 18.14
CA SER A 88 -6.39 22.68 16.72
C SER A 88 -4.94 22.29 16.45
N ARG A 89 -4.04 22.41 17.44
CA ARG A 89 -2.60 22.10 17.25
C ARG A 89 -2.20 20.70 17.71
N GLY A 90 -2.98 20.04 18.55
CA GLY A 90 -2.55 18.82 19.24
C GLY A 90 -3.14 17.54 18.66
N ASN A 91 -4.46 17.49 18.50
CA ASN A 91 -5.09 16.16 18.51
C ASN A 91 -5.35 15.59 17.12
N VAL A 92 -5.66 16.44 16.15
CA VAL A 92 -6.13 15.96 14.84
C VAL A 92 -4.95 15.60 13.94
N GLU A 93 -3.90 16.42 13.94
CA GLU A 93 -2.72 16.15 13.10
C GLU A 93 -1.93 14.93 13.59
N GLU A 94 -1.78 14.76 14.91
CA GLU A 94 -1.04 13.63 15.50
C GLU A 94 -1.78 12.29 15.28
N GLU A 95 -3.11 12.26 15.47
CA GLU A 95 -3.94 11.07 15.19
C GLU A 95 -3.88 10.67 13.71
N TYR A 96 -3.96 11.63 12.78
CA TYR A 96 -3.81 11.34 11.36
C TYR A 96 -2.39 10.90 10.97
N LEU A 97 -1.36 11.47 11.61
CA LEU A 97 0.03 11.05 11.40
C LEU A 97 0.25 9.61 11.86
N GLU A 98 -0.26 9.24 13.04
CA GLU A 98 -0.21 7.86 13.53
C GLU A 98 -0.93 6.90 12.58
N GLU A 99 -2.14 7.23 12.14
CA GLU A 99 -2.89 6.42 11.16
C GLU A 99 -2.13 6.26 9.83
N ILE A 100 -1.53 7.33 9.31
CA ILE A 100 -0.71 7.28 8.10
C ILE A 100 0.48 6.34 8.30
N THR A 101 1.20 6.44 9.41
CA THR A 101 2.37 5.59 9.67
C THR A 101 1.99 4.11 9.78
N GLU A 102 0.87 3.78 10.44
CA GLU A 102 0.39 2.40 10.53
C GLU A 102 -0.01 1.83 9.16
N LEU A 103 -0.64 2.65 8.31
CA LEU A 103 -1.00 2.27 6.95
C LEU A 103 0.24 2.05 6.07
N GLU A 104 1.26 2.90 6.19
CA GLU A 104 2.54 2.76 5.50
C GLU A 104 3.26 1.46 5.90
N GLU A 105 3.28 1.12 7.19
CA GLU A 105 3.88 -0.13 7.66
C GLU A 105 3.12 -1.37 7.13
N LYS A 106 1.79 -1.34 7.17
CA LYS A 106 0.95 -2.41 6.61
C LYS A 106 1.18 -2.60 5.11
N LEU A 107 1.29 -1.50 4.36
CA LEU A 107 1.58 -1.55 2.92
C LEU A 107 2.96 -2.15 2.66
N ALA A 108 3.99 -1.71 3.39
CA ALA A 108 5.33 -2.29 3.29
C ALA A 108 5.36 -3.78 3.66
N GLY A 109 4.54 -4.20 4.62
CA GLY A 109 4.33 -5.63 4.94
C GLY A 109 3.76 -6.41 3.77
N LYS A 110 2.72 -5.87 3.12
CA LYS A 110 2.08 -6.49 1.94
C LYS A 110 3.01 -6.57 0.74
N ASP A 111 3.84 -5.56 0.49
CA ASP A 111 4.82 -5.58 -0.61
C ASP A 111 5.93 -6.63 -0.40
N ARG A 112 6.33 -6.88 0.85
CA ARG A 112 7.25 -7.97 1.17
C ARG A 112 6.61 -9.34 0.98
N GLU A 113 5.35 -9.49 1.37
CA GLU A 113 4.59 -10.74 1.18
C GLU A 113 4.38 -11.03 -0.31
N LEU A 114 4.05 -10.01 -1.10
CA LEU A 114 3.88 -10.12 -2.55
C LEU A 114 5.17 -10.58 -3.23
N ARG A 115 6.32 -9.96 -2.90
CA ARG A 115 7.63 -10.37 -3.45
C ARG A 115 7.95 -11.84 -3.19
N LYS A 116 7.74 -12.32 -1.97
CA LYS A 116 7.94 -13.75 -1.64
C LYS A 116 7.05 -14.66 -2.48
N LYS A 117 5.80 -14.26 -2.72
CA LYS A 117 4.86 -15.03 -3.55
C LYS A 117 5.24 -15.01 -5.02
N GLU A 118 5.76 -13.90 -5.53
CA GLU A 118 6.29 -13.80 -6.89
C GLU A 118 7.51 -14.69 -7.10
N GLU A 119 8.43 -14.74 -6.13
CA GLU A 119 9.56 -15.67 -6.12
C GLU A 119 9.11 -17.13 -6.12
N GLU A 120 8.16 -17.48 -5.25
CA GLU A 120 7.57 -18.83 -5.19
C GLU A 120 6.95 -19.23 -6.53
N ILE A 121 6.17 -18.33 -7.16
CA ILE A 121 5.59 -18.55 -8.48
C ILE A 121 6.68 -18.73 -9.54
N SER A 122 7.79 -17.99 -9.46
CA SER A 122 8.91 -18.12 -10.40
C SER A 122 9.54 -19.50 -10.33
N ILE A 123 9.83 -20.00 -9.13
CA ILE A 123 10.41 -21.34 -8.92
C ILE A 123 9.46 -22.41 -9.45
N LEU A 124 8.17 -22.33 -9.09
CA LEU A 124 7.17 -23.30 -9.55
C LEU A 124 7.01 -23.33 -11.08
N ARG A 125 7.15 -22.17 -11.74
CA ARG A 125 7.13 -22.10 -13.21
C ARG A 125 8.33 -22.80 -13.83
N GLU A 126 9.51 -22.71 -13.21
CA GLU A 126 10.71 -23.42 -13.66
C GLU A 126 10.57 -24.92 -13.47
N ASP A 127 10.10 -25.37 -12.30
CA ASP A 127 9.83 -26.79 -12.02
C ASP A 127 8.81 -27.39 -12.99
N LEU A 128 7.75 -26.63 -13.31
CA LEU A 128 6.75 -27.04 -14.30
C LEU A 128 7.38 -27.24 -15.68
N LYS A 129 8.23 -26.29 -16.12
CA LYS A 129 8.96 -26.39 -17.39
C LYS A 129 9.89 -27.60 -17.42
N MET A 130 10.62 -27.87 -16.34
CA MET A 130 11.48 -29.05 -16.24
C MET A 130 10.66 -30.36 -16.29
N THR A 131 9.50 -30.38 -15.63
CA THR A 131 8.59 -31.54 -15.67
C THR A 131 8.02 -31.76 -17.07
N GLU A 132 7.67 -30.70 -17.80
CA GLU A 132 7.17 -30.79 -19.17
C GLU A 132 8.22 -31.33 -20.14
N THR A 133 9.47 -30.86 -20.03
CA THR A 133 10.57 -31.36 -20.86
C THR A 133 10.86 -32.84 -20.59
N TYR A 134 10.86 -33.25 -19.32
CA TYR A 134 10.99 -34.67 -18.95
C TYR A 134 9.84 -35.51 -19.52
N ARG A 135 8.60 -35.03 -19.43
CA ARG A 135 7.42 -35.71 -19.98
C ARG A 135 7.53 -35.91 -21.51
N LEU A 136 8.01 -34.90 -22.24
CA LEU A 136 8.24 -35.02 -23.68
C LEU A 136 9.31 -36.08 -24.00
N SER A 137 10.43 -36.08 -23.27
CA SER A 137 11.48 -37.09 -23.44
C SER A 137 11.00 -38.51 -23.14
N LEU A 138 10.16 -38.70 -22.12
CA LEU A 138 9.53 -39.99 -21.85
C LEU A 138 8.62 -40.43 -23.01
N SER A 139 7.82 -39.53 -23.56
CA SER A 139 6.95 -39.86 -24.70
C SER A 139 7.75 -40.26 -25.94
N GLU A 140 8.93 -39.66 -26.16
CA GLU A 140 9.84 -40.07 -27.24
C GLU A 140 10.41 -41.47 -27.00
N ARG A 141 10.86 -41.76 -25.78
CA ARG A 141 11.34 -43.10 -25.39
C ARG A 141 10.25 -44.17 -25.50
N GLU A 142 9.00 -43.85 -25.15
CA GLU A 142 7.88 -44.76 -25.32
C GLU A 142 7.68 -45.15 -26.79
N LYS A 143 7.72 -44.18 -27.71
CA LYS A 143 7.66 -44.45 -29.16
C LYS A 143 8.83 -45.30 -29.65
N GLU A 144 10.03 -45.07 -29.13
CA GLU A 144 11.21 -45.88 -29.45
C GLU A 144 11.03 -47.33 -28.98
N ILE A 145 10.55 -47.54 -27.75
CA ILE A 145 10.26 -48.87 -27.21
C ILE A 145 9.19 -49.58 -28.04
N GLU A 146 8.12 -48.90 -28.44
CA GLU A 146 7.09 -49.44 -29.33
C GLU A 146 7.68 -49.90 -30.68
N SER A 147 8.55 -49.08 -31.27
CA SER A 147 9.25 -49.42 -32.51
C SER A 147 10.16 -50.64 -32.36
N LEU A 148 10.97 -50.69 -31.30
CA LEU A 148 11.85 -51.83 -31.02
C LEU A 148 11.06 -53.12 -30.76
N THR A 149 9.93 -53.01 -30.05
CA THR A 149 9.04 -54.14 -29.79
C THR A 149 8.46 -54.71 -31.08
N ARG A 150 8.10 -53.83 -32.03
CA ARG A 150 7.64 -54.24 -33.37
C ARG A 150 8.73 -54.96 -34.16
N ILE A 151 9.95 -54.42 -34.19
CA ILE A 151 11.09 -55.03 -34.89
C ILE A 151 11.41 -56.41 -34.29
N ASN A 152 11.42 -56.54 -32.96
CA ASN A 152 11.65 -57.83 -32.31
C ASN A 152 10.58 -58.86 -32.67
N ALA A 153 9.31 -58.47 -32.75
CA ALA A 153 8.24 -59.36 -33.19
C ALA A 153 8.43 -59.82 -34.65
N GLU A 154 8.83 -58.91 -35.55
CA GLU A 154 9.14 -59.25 -36.95
C GLU A 154 10.35 -60.20 -37.06
N LEU A 155 11.38 -60.01 -36.22
CA LEU A 155 12.55 -60.88 -36.14
C LEU A 155 12.18 -62.27 -35.60
N ASP A 156 11.35 -62.36 -34.56
CA ASP A 156 10.85 -63.61 -34.02
C ASP A 156 10.04 -64.41 -35.06
N GLU A 157 9.22 -63.72 -35.86
CA GLU A 157 8.53 -64.36 -36.98
C GLU A 157 9.50 -64.84 -38.06
N ALA A 158 10.51 -64.04 -38.41
CA ALA A 158 11.52 -64.44 -39.38
C ALA A 158 12.33 -65.66 -38.90
N LEU A 159 12.70 -65.71 -37.62
CA LEU A 159 13.35 -66.86 -36.98
C LEU A 159 12.47 -68.10 -37.08
N LYS A 160 11.18 -68.02 -36.69
CA LYS A 160 10.24 -69.14 -36.82
C LYS A 160 10.10 -69.65 -38.26
N ARG A 161 10.10 -68.74 -39.25
CA ARG A 161 10.07 -69.12 -40.68
C ARG A 161 11.37 -69.82 -41.10
N ALA A 162 12.52 -69.33 -40.65
CA ALA A 162 13.82 -69.92 -40.94
C ALA A 162 13.94 -71.32 -40.31
N GLU A 163 13.56 -71.48 -39.04
CA GLU A 163 13.51 -72.78 -38.35
C GLU A 163 12.62 -73.77 -39.10
N LYS A 164 11.42 -73.36 -39.51
CA LYS A 164 10.52 -74.21 -40.32
C LYS A 164 11.17 -74.67 -41.63
N ARG A 165 11.87 -73.77 -42.33
CA ARG A 165 12.58 -74.10 -43.58
C ARG A 165 13.74 -75.07 -43.35
N ILE A 166 14.49 -74.90 -42.26
CA ILE A 166 15.56 -75.83 -41.88
C ILE A 166 14.95 -77.22 -41.64
N SER A 167 13.87 -77.32 -40.86
CA SER A 167 13.18 -78.60 -40.65
C SER A 167 12.63 -79.22 -41.95
N GLU A 168 12.13 -78.42 -42.88
CA GLU A 168 11.69 -78.90 -44.19
C GLU A 168 12.86 -79.47 -45.02
N ILE A 169 14.01 -78.79 -45.02
CA ILE A 169 15.25 -79.26 -45.70
C ILE A 169 15.76 -80.55 -45.06
N GLU A 170 15.86 -80.60 -43.72
CA GLU A 170 16.29 -81.80 -42.99
C GLU A 170 15.37 -82.99 -43.29
N SER A 171 14.05 -82.77 -43.41
CA SER A 171 13.11 -83.84 -43.79
C SER A 171 13.22 -84.29 -45.25
N ALA A 172 13.71 -83.43 -46.14
CA ALA A 172 13.94 -83.77 -47.55
C ALA A 172 15.26 -84.55 -47.75
N ASP A 173 16.26 -84.32 -46.88
CA ASP A 173 17.55 -85.01 -46.90
C ASP A 173 17.41 -86.50 -46.51
N VAL A 174 16.54 -86.80 -45.53
CA VAL A 174 16.22 -88.20 -45.13
C VAL A 174 15.54 -88.99 -46.26
N GLY A 175 14.94 -88.31 -47.25
CA GLY A 175 14.35 -88.95 -48.43
C GLY A 175 15.33 -89.24 -49.57
N LEU A 176 16.59 -88.79 -49.47
CA LEU A 176 17.65 -89.06 -50.46
C LEU A 176 18.61 -90.16 -50.02
N ASP A 177 18.68 -90.46 -48.72
CA ASP A 177 19.50 -91.55 -48.19
C ASP A 177 18.93 -92.95 -48.52
N ASP A 178 17.62 -93.08 -48.70
CA ASP A 178 16.98 -94.38 -49.02
C ASP A 178 17.23 -94.85 -50.47
N ASP A 179 17.69 -93.97 -51.38
CA ASP A 179 17.96 -94.31 -52.80
C ASP A 179 19.45 -94.50 -53.12
N LEU A 180 20.34 -94.48 -52.11
CA LEU A 180 21.80 -94.64 -52.27
C LEU A 180 22.36 -95.95 -51.68
N GLU A 181 21.51 -96.94 -51.41
CA GLU A 181 21.94 -98.33 -51.13
C GLU A 181 22.11 -99.15 -52.44
N ASN A 182 22.98 -98.72 -53.35
CA ASN A 182 23.57 -99.62 -54.34
C ASN A 182 24.80 -98.97 -54.96
N PHE A 183 25.87 -99.73 -55.16
CA PHE A 183 27.25 -99.35 -55.50
C PHE A 183 28.14 -99.18 -54.26
N ALA A 184 28.52 -100.27 -53.58
CA ALA A 184 29.56 -101.22 -53.97
C ALA A 184 30.97 -100.61 -54.01
N ASP A 185 31.76 -101.00 -53.01
CA ASP A 185 33.17 -101.39 -53.07
C ASP A 185 34.02 -100.76 -54.18
N PHE A 186 34.84 -99.77 -53.84
CA PHE A 186 36.11 -99.56 -54.55
C PHE A 186 37.18 -99.06 -53.59
N ASP A 187 38.27 -99.83 -53.55
CA ASP A 187 39.50 -99.60 -52.79
C ASP A 187 40.16 -98.24 -53.12
N ASP A 188 40.72 -97.62 -52.08
CA ASP A 188 41.60 -96.44 -52.07
C ASP A 188 42.72 -96.49 -53.14
N PRO A 189 43.14 -95.34 -53.73
CA PRO A 189 44.32 -94.68 -53.14
C PRO A 189 44.43 -93.15 -53.32
N ASP A 190 44.98 -92.52 -52.28
CA ASP A 190 46.00 -91.45 -52.27
C ASP A 190 46.15 -90.51 -53.49
N LEU A 191 45.66 -89.27 -53.35
CA LEU A 191 46.07 -88.05 -54.07
C LEU A 191 45.80 -86.88 -53.09
N GLY A 192 46.74 -86.04 -52.69
CA GLY A 192 47.57 -85.20 -53.55
C GLY A 192 47.15 -83.73 -53.34
N GLU A 193 48.12 -82.89 -53.02
CA GLU A 193 48.05 -81.46 -52.68
C GLU A 193 47.11 -80.62 -53.58
N GLY A 194 46.44 -79.62 -52.98
CA GLY A 194 45.64 -78.63 -53.69
C GLY A 194 45.16 -77.51 -52.79
N GLU A 195 45.70 -76.32 -53.04
CA GLU A 195 45.70 -75.09 -52.26
C GLU A 195 44.40 -74.25 -52.41
N GLU A 196 44.31 -73.17 -51.59
CA GLU A 196 43.43 -71.99 -51.73
C GLU A 196 41.93 -72.17 -51.41
N GLY A 197 41.19 -71.30 -50.72
CA GLY A 197 41.35 -69.97 -50.12
C GLY A 197 39.95 -69.67 -49.50
N LEU A 198 39.77 -68.88 -48.45
CA LEU A 198 39.66 -67.43 -48.54
C LEU A 198 39.43 -66.85 -47.12
N LEU A 199 40.34 -65.95 -46.76
CA LEU A 199 40.08 -64.65 -46.15
C LEU A 199 39.49 -64.55 -44.73
N ARG A 200 40.44 -64.51 -43.78
CA ARG A 200 40.47 -63.48 -42.74
C ARG A 200 40.48 -62.07 -43.36
N ARG A 201 39.71 -61.13 -42.80
CA ARG A 201 40.09 -59.71 -42.78
C ARG A 201 39.77 -59.12 -41.41
N GLU A 202 40.83 -58.92 -40.65
CA GLU A 202 40.94 -57.81 -39.70
C GLU A 202 40.96 -56.49 -40.50
N LYS A 203 40.39 -55.43 -39.94
CA LYS A 203 40.86 -54.07 -40.23
C LYS A 203 40.62 -53.15 -39.03
N LYS A 204 41.69 -52.94 -38.24
CA LYS A 204 41.94 -51.67 -37.53
C LYS A 204 42.42 -50.65 -38.56
N VAL A 205 41.92 -49.41 -38.49
CA VAL A 205 42.72 -48.21 -38.82
C VAL A 205 42.31 -47.11 -37.85
N ALA A 206 43.33 -46.53 -37.22
CA ALA A 206 43.27 -45.29 -36.47
C ALA A 206 43.73 -44.12 -37.36
N GLU A 207 43.31 -42.92 -36.95
CA GLU A 207 44.13 -41.69 -36.92
C GLU A 207 44.10 -40.69 -38.10
N LYS A 208 44.14 -39.41 -37.65
CA LYS A 208 44.55 -38.12 -38.28
C LYS A 208 43.40 -37.24 -38.80
N GLN A 209 43.08 -36.12 -38.12
CA GLN A 209 43.79 -34.83 -37.90
C GLN A 209 43.46 -33.79 -38.98
N ASP A 210 43.48 -32.52 -38.55
CA ASP A 210 43.39 -31.23 -39.26
C ASP A 210 42.09 -30.47 -38.94
N LEU A 211 42.05 -29.41 -38.11
CA LEU A 211 42.74 -28.11 -38.04
C LEU A 211 41.81 -26.97 -38.51
N ASP A 212 41.67 -25.99 -37.63
CA ASP A 212 41.40 -24.55 -37.79
C ASP A 212 40.37 -24.03 -38.81
N ASP A 213 39.41 -23.22 -38.31
CA ASP A 213 39.40 -21.76 -38.55
C ASP A 213 38.27 -21.07 -37.75
N SER A 214 38.67 -20.17 -36.84
CA SER A 214 37.89 -18.96 -36.45
C SER A 214 37.93 -17.95 -37.63
N PRO A 215 37.17 -16.81 -37.73
CA PRO A 215 36.68 -15.93 -36.65
C PRO A 215 35.36 -15.12 -36.95
N ILE A 216 35.12 -14.07 -36.14
CA ILE A 216 34.23 -12.88 -36.29
C ILE A 216 32.91 -12.96 -35.50
N GLY A 217 32.56 -12.07 -34.57
CA GLY A 217 33.15 -10.85 -33.98
C GLY A 217 32.36 -10.54 -32.70
N VAL A 218 33.00 -10.24 -31.56
CA VAL A 218 33.26 -8.88 -31.04
C VAL A 218 32.19 -7.85 -31.41
N ASP A 219 31.38 -7.45 -30.43
CA ASP A 219 31.28 -6.05 -30.03
C ASP A 219 31.12 -5.96 -28.50
N ASN A 220 32.08 -5.25 -27.89
CA ASN A 220 31.98 -4.58 -26.60
C ASN A 220 30.92 -3.47 -26.73
N ALA A 221 30.34 -2.83 -25.72
CA ALA A 221 30.57 -2.62 -24.31
C ALA A 221 29.22 -2.10 -23.74
N ASP A 222 29.05 -1.99 -22.43
CA ASP A 222 29.11 -0.68 -21.76
C ASP A 222 28.63 -0.77 -20.29
N ASN A 223 29.57 -0.54 -19.39
CA ASN A 223 29.56 0.15 -18.10
C ASN A 223 28.42 -0.02 -17.07
N GLY A 224 28.84 -0.23 -15.82
CA GLY A 224 28.13 0.34 -14.67
C GLY A 224 28.11 -0.45 -13.36
N GLY A 225 29.18 -1.17 -12.99
CA GLY A 225 29.31 -1.74 -11.64
C GLY A 225 30.13 -0.82 -10.75
N GLU A 226 29.48 0.08 -10.01
CA GLU A 226 30.12 0.79 -8.89
C GLU A 226 30.11 -0.09 -7.64
N ASN A 227 31.28 -0.14 -7.00
CA ASN A 227 31.53 -0.76 -5.71
C ASN A 227 31.00 0.12 -4.57
N GLU A 228 30.24 -0.45 -3.66
CA GLU A 228 30.21 -0.04 -2.24
C GLU A 228 30.21 -1.33 -1.40
N LYS A 229 31.38 -1.75 -0.92
CA LYS A 229 31.82 -1.62 0.48
C LYS A 229 30.84 -2.24 1.49
N GLU A 230 31.13 -3.48 1.83
CA GLU A 230 30.81 -4.07 3.13
C GLU A 230 31.60 -3.31 4.21
N ASP A 231 30.90 -2.71 5.17
CA ASP A 231 31.46 -2.32 6.45
C ASP A 231 30.66 -3.04 7.57
N ASN A 232 31.36 -3.94 8.24
CA ASN A 232 31.27 -4.34 9.65
C ASN A 232 29.88 -4.58 10.28
N ASP A 233 29.54 -5.86 10.41
CA ASP A 233 28.74 -6.38 11.51
C ASP A 233 29.56 -6.29 12.82
N GLU A 234 29.26 -5.30 13.66
CA GLU A 234 29.45 -5.41 15.11
C GLU A 234 28.13 -5.85 15.73
N SER A 235 28.13 -7.09 16.16
CA SER A 235 27.21 -7.69 17.12
C SER A 235 27.13 -6.87 18.40
N ASP A 236 25.93 -6.54 18.84
CA ASP A 236 25.59 -6.49 20.27
C ASP A 236 24.17 -7.05 20.45
N ASP A 237 24.16 -8.26 21.00
CA ASP A 237 23.00 -8.91 21.59
C ASP A 237 22.57 -8.13 22.84
N ASP A 238 21.38 -7.55 22.83
CA ASP A 238 20.61 -7.32 24.06
C ASP A 238 19.19 -7.87 23.89
N ILE A 239 19.09 -9.17 24.19
CA ILE A 239 17.82 -9.86 24.44
C ILE A 239 17.26 -9.34 25.77
N ILE A 240 16.12 -8.63 25.72
CA ILE A 240 15.23 -8.49 26.89
C ILE A 240 13.81 -8.95 26.50
N ILE A 241 13.37 -9.99 27.19
CA ILE A 241 12.07 -10.67 27.07
C ILE A 241 10.97 -9.81 27.73
N PRO A 242 9.75 -9.74 27.18
CA PRO A 242 8.66 -8.94 27.73
C PRO A 242 7.95 -9.65 28.90
N GLY A 243 7.65 -8.92 29.96
CA GLY A 243 6.73 -9.42 30.99
C GLY A 243 6.72 -8.65 32.31
N TYR A 244 5.58 -7.98 32.53
CA TYR A 244 4.90 -7.73 33.80
C TYR A 244 5.08 -6.40 34.55
N LEU A 245 3.89 -5.81 34.75
CA LEU A 245 3.39 -5.05 35.90
C LEU A 245 3.80 -3.60 36.01
N ASP A 246 2.81 -2.71 35.86
CA ASP A 246 2.42 -1.81 36.94
C ASP A 246 0.99 -1.30 36.75
N ASP A 247 0.12 -1.65 37.70
CA ASP A 247 -1.06 -0.86 38.11
C ASP A 247 -0.57 0.07 39.25
N PRO A 248 -1.09 1.31 39.41
CA PRO A 248 -2.40 1.44 40.05
C PRO A 248 -3.31 2.59 39.58
N GLU A 249 -4.60 2.36 39.82
CA GLU A 249 -5.67 3.35 39.89
C GLU A 249 -5.33 4.54 40.82
N GLU A 250 -5.61 5.77 40.39
CA GLU A 250 -6.05 6.84 41.31
C GLU A 250 -6.92 7.86 40.58
N GLY A 251 -8.12 8.08 41.12
CA GLY A 251 -9.17 8.87 40.50
C GLY A 251 -8.90 10.37 40.47
N SER A 252 -9.39 11.01 39.42
CA SER A 252 -9.55 12.47 39.36
C SER A 252 -11.03 12.80 39.18
N GLN A 253 -11.65 13.20 40.28
CA GLN A 253 -12.97 13.80 40.32
C GLN A 253 -12.91 15.18 39.64
N ILE A 254 -13.57 15.30 38.50
CA ILE A 254 -13.84 16.58 37.84
C ILE A 254 -14.91 17.32 38.68
N PRO A 255 -14.67 18.54 39.19
CA PRO A 255 -15.72 19.29 39.86
C PRO A 255 -16.74 19.78 38.83
N ARG A 256 -18.01 19.37 39.03
CA ARG A 256 -19.17 19.98 38.38
C ARG A 256 -19.36 21.38 38.95
N ASN A 257 -19.07 22.41 38.15
CA ASN A 257 -19.54 23.75 38.43
C ASN A 257 -20.98 23.87 37.89
N GLU A 258 -21.94 23.51 38.74
CA GLU A 258 -23.33 23.92 38.61
C GLU A 258 -23.42 25.37 39.11
N ASP A 259 -23.45 26.34 38.20
CA ASP A 259 -23.90 27.73 38.43
C ASP A 259 -24.15 28.39 37.07
N TYR A 260 -25.17 27.91 36.35
CA TYR A 260 -25.73 28.60 35.18
C TYR A 260 -27.01 29.32 35.60
N GLU A 261 -26.88 30.51 36.20
CA GLU A 261 -27.99 31.47 36.23
C GLU A 261 -28.07 32.13 34.85
N ASN A 262 -28.97 31.58 34.02
CA ASN A 262 -29.46 32.21 32.80
C ASN A 262 -30.43 33.31 33.20
N ASP A 263 -29.92 34.51 33.50
CA ASP A 263 -30.77 35.70 33.53
C ASP A 263 -31.20 36.03 32.10
N PRO A 264 -32.51 36.09 31.80
CA PRO A 264 -32.98 36.57 30.51
C PRO A 264 -32.55 38.04 30.35
N ILE A 265 -31.78 38.32 29.30
CA ILE A 265 -31.48 39.68 28.88
C ILE A 265 -32.77 40.25 28.30
N GLU A 266 -33.60 40.88 29.13
CA GLU A 266 -34.71 41.69 28.65
C GLU A 266 -34.14 42.87 27.84
N ASN A 267 -34.66 43.04 26.62
CA ASN A 267 -34.37 44.15 25.73
C ASN A 267 -35.25 45.34 26.12
N PRO A 268 -34.73 46.36 26.85
CA PRO A 268 -35.56 47.47 27.31
C PRO A 268 -35.97 48.41 26.16
N PHE A 269 -35.46 48.20 24.94
CA PHE A 269 -35.71 49.07 23.79
C PHE A 269 -36.61 48.44 22.72
N GLY A 270 -37.04 47.18 22.86
CA GLY A 270 -37.93 46.53 21.91
C GLY A 270 -37.42 46.49 20.46
N LEU A 271 -36.11 46.65 20.26
CA LEU A 271 -35.50 46.62 18.93
C LEU A 271 -35.22 45.17 18.55
N ASP A 272 -36.04 44.67 17.62
CA ASP A 272 -35.84 43.38 16.95
C ASP A 272 -34.74 43.55 15.90
N PHE A 273 -33.63 42.81 16.05
CA PHE A 273 -32.49 42.86 15.13
C PHE A 273 -32.54 41.75 14.07
N ASN A 274 -33.66 41.03 13.96
CA ASN A 274 -33.90 40.09 12.87
C ASN A 274 -34.66 40.79 11.74
N GLY A 275 -33.90 41.33 10.79
CA GLY A 275 -34.37 41.72 9.46
C GLY A 275 -33.80 40.79 8.40
#